data_AF-A0A285MSK4-F1
#
_entry.id   AF-A0A285MSK4-F1
#
_cell.length_a   1.000
_cell.length_b   1.000
_cell.length_c   1.000
_cell.angle_alpha   90.00
_cell.angle_beta   90.00
_cell.angle_gamma   90.00
#
_symmetry.space_group_name_H-M   'P 1'
#
loop_
_entity.id
_entity.type
_entity.pdbx_description
1 polymer ?
#
loop_
_entity_poly.entity_id
_entity_poly.type
_entity_poly.pdbx_seq_one_letter_code
_entity_poly.pdbx_strand_id
1 'polypeptide(L)' 'MKNQYCRVGAVTPITSGSQAISALEYRYQAFIEKATDATYINTSLGEFFKRKAQGIQKILENLS' A
#
# COMPACT_ATOMS: atom_id res chain seq x y z
N MET A 1 14.42 25.46 13.83
CA MET A 1 13.59 24.51 13.06
C MET A 1 14.05 24.55 11.60
N LYS A 2 14.45 23.42 11.01
CA LYS A 2 14.80 23.37 9.57
C LYS A 2 13.50 23.39 8.77
N ASN A 3 13.36 24.31 7.82
CA ASN A 3 12.19 24.42 6.95
C ASN A 3 12.00 23.11 6.15
N GLN A 4 11.15 22.20 6.62
CA GLN A 4 10.70 21.06 5.82
C GLN A 4 9.68 21.58 4.81
N TYR A 5 10.16 21.90 3.62
CA TYR A 5 9.28 22.18 2.49
C TYR A 5 8.65 20.86 2.05
N CYS A 6 7.41 20.60 2.49
CA CYS A 6 6.59 19.59 1.86
C CYS A 6 6.45 19.98 0.38
N ARG A 7 7.09 19.23 -0.53
CA ARG A 7 6.96 19.45 -1.97
C ARG A 7 5.57 19.03 -2.42
N VAL A 8 4.59 19.90 -2.22
CA VAL A 8 3.20 19.69 -2.65
C VAL A 8 3.20 19.51 -4.17
N GLY A 9 2.76 18.34 -4.63
CA GLY A 9 2.67 18.00 -6.06
C GLY A 9 3.91 17.32 -6.68
N ALA A 10 4.99 17.09 -5.92
CA ALA A 10 6.08 16.26 -6.42
C ALA A 10 5.65 14.79 -6.46
N VAL A 11 5.71 14.18 -7.64
CA VAL A 11 5.45 12.75 -7.85
C VAL A 11 6.75 12.01 -8.13
N THR A 12 6.91 10.84 -7.52
CA THR A 12 8.00 9.91 -7.87
C THR A 12 7.45 8.93 -8.91
N PRO A 13 7.83 9.03 -10.19
CA PRO A 13 7.35 8.12 -11.21
C PRO A 13 7.90 6.72 -10.97
N ILE A 14 7.10 5.70 -11.32
CA ILE A 14 7.56 4.31 -11.37
C ILE A 14 8.19 4.11 -12.75
N THR A 15 9.51 3.90 -12.79
CA THR A 15 10.28 3.86 -14.04
C THR A 15 10.61 2.45 -14.53
N SER A 16 10.33 1.41 -13.72
CA SER A 16 10.56 0.01 -14.12
C SER A 16 9.51 -0.94 -13.54
N GLY A 17 9.39 -2.13 -14.16
CA GLY A 17 8.56 -3.22 -13.64
C GLY A 17 8.98 -3.69 -12.24
N SER A 18 10.29 -3.76 -11.96
CA SER A 18 10.79 -4.09 -10.62
C SER A 18 10.40 -3.07 -9.56
N GLN A 19 10.45 -1.76 -9.89
CA GLN A 19 9.97 -0.72 -8.99
C GLN A 19 8.45 -0.79 -8.79
N ALA A 20 7.70 -1.16 -9.82
CA ALA A 20 6.26 -1.38 -9.72
C ALA A 20 5.93 -2.54 -8.76
N ILE A 21 6.65 -3.66 -8.90
CA ILE A 21 6.51 -4.84 -8.02
C ILE A 21 6.82 -4.46 -6.57
N SER A 22 7.96 -3.83 -6.29
CA SER A 22 8.32 -3.42 -4.92
C SER A 22 7.31 -2.42 -4.32
N ALA A 23 6.76 -1.52 -5.14
CA ALA A 23 5.71 -0.60 -4.68
C ALA A 23 4.39 -1.34 -4.35
N LEU A 24 4.05 -2.38 -5.12
CA LEU A 24 2.88 -3.22 -4.86
C LEU A 24 3.07 -4.07 -3.60
N GLU A 25 4.23 -4.69 -3.41
CA GLU A 25 4.57 -5.45 -2.20
C GLU A 25 4.49 -4.58 -0.94
N TYR A 26 5.07 -3.37 -0.98
CA TYR A 26 4.97 -2.42 0.12
C TYR A 26 3.52 -2.07 0.44
N ARG A 27 2.70 -1.81 -0.58
CA ARG A 27 1.27 -1.49 -0.39
C ARG A 27 0.49 -2.68 0.17
N TYR A 28 0.77 -3.89 -0.31
CA TYR A 28 0.15 -5.11 0.20
C TYR A 28 0.40 -5.22 1.72
N GLN A 29 1.67 -5.14 2.13
CA GLN A 29 2.05 -5.24 3.54
C GLN A 29 1.38 -4.14 4.38
N ALA A 30 1.39 -2.89 3.90
CA ALA A 30 0.75 -1.78 4.60
C ALA A 30 -0.78 -1.97 4.78
N PHE A 31 -1.45 -2.61 3.81
CA PHE A 31 -2.89 -2.92 3.95
C PHE A 31 -3.14 -4.07 4.93
N ILE A 32 -2.28 -5.08 4.99
CA ILE A 32 -2.37 -6.16 5.99
C ILE A 32 -2.17 -5.62 7.41
N GLU A 33 -1.18 -4.74 7.61
CA GLU A 33 -0.94 -4.07 8.89
C GLU A 33 -2.16 -3.25 9.32
N LYS A 34 -2.67 -2.39 8.42
CA LYS A 34 -3.87 -1.59 8.69
C LYS A 34 -5.11 -2.43 8.94
N ALA A 35 -5.27 -3.57 8.26
CA ALA A 35 -6.36 -4.50 8.53
C ALA A 35 -6.27 -5.09 9.94
N THR A 36 -5.06 -5.39 10.39
CA THR A 36 -4.79 -5.93 11.72
C THR A 36 -5.13 -4.90 12.79
N ASP A 37 -4.64 -3.66 12.62
CA ASP A 37 -4.92 -2.55 13.53
C ASP A 37 -6.41 -2.21 13.59
N ALA A 38 -7.09 -2.21 12.44
CA ALA A 38 -8.51 -1.89 12.34
C ALA A 38 -9.43 -3.00 12.90
N THR A 39 -8.91 -4.21 13.13
CA THR A 39 -9.70 -5.35 13.62
C THR A 39 -10.37 -5.04 14.97
N TYR A 40 -9.71 -4.26 15.83
CA TYR A 40 -10.24 -3.89 17.16
C TYR A 40 -11.01 -2.56 17.17
N ILE A 41 -10.95 -1.77 16.08
CA ILE A 41 -11.56 -0.44 15.99
C ILE A 41 -12.87 -0.49 15.22
N ASN A 42 -12.86 -1.13 14.05
CA ASN A 42 -14.03 -1.21 13.17
C ASN A 42 -13.87 -2.37 12.18
N THR A 43 -14.70 -3.40 12.35
CA THR A 43 -14.66 -4.62 11.53
C THR A 43 -14.84 -4.33 10.03
N SER A 44 -15.70 -3.38 9.65
CA SER A 44 -15.89 -3.03 8.23
C SER A 44 -14.65 -2.39 7.60
N LEU A 45 -13.90 -1.61 8.39
CA LEU A 45 -12.65 -1.01 7.95
C LEU A 45 -11.54 -2.08 7.84
N GLY A 46 -11.49 -3.01 8.78
CA GLY A 46 -10.60 -4.17 8.71
C GLY A 46 -10.86 -5.02 7.46
N GLU A 47 -12.11 -5.32 7.15
CA GLU A 47 -12.50 -6.04 5.94
C GLU A 47 -12.14 -5.29 4.66
N PHE A 48 -12.34 -3.96 4.64
CA PHE A 48 -11.96 -3.13 3.51
C PHE A 48 -10.47 -3.27 3.19
N PHE A 49 -9.61 -3.14 4.21
CA PHE A 49 -8.17 -3.28 4.03
C PHE A 49 -7.77 -4.70 3.59
N LYS A 50 -8.40 -5.75 4.14
CA LYS A 50 -8.19 -7.14 3.68
C LYS A 50 -8.52 -7.31 2.19
N ARG A 51 -9.68 -6.81 1.74
CA ARG A 51 -10.08 -6.91 0.32
C ARG A 51 -9.11 -6.16 -0.59
N LYS A 52 -8.57 -5.01 -0.15
CA LYS A 52 -7.53 -4.28 -0.90
C LYS A 52 -6.22 -5.07 -0.98
N ALA A 53 -5.76 -5.65 0.12
CA ALA A 53 -4.57 -6.49 0.14
C ALA A 53 -4.72 -7.70 -0.81
N GLN A 54 -5.86 -8.40 -0.76
CA GLN A 54 -6.15 -9.53 -1.65
C GLN A 54 -6.12 -9.15 -3.14
N GLY A 55 -6.63 -7.96 -3.49
CA GLY A 55 -6.56 -7.47 -4.87
C GLY A 55 -5.12 -7.27 -5.35
N ILE A 56 -4.25 -6.72 -4.50
CA ILE A 56 -2.83 -6.52 -4.81
C ILE A 56 -2.09 -7.84 -4.90
N GLN A 57 -2.38 -8.78 -3.99
CA GLN A 57 -1.79 -10.11 -4.00
C GLN A 57 -2.04 -10.82 -5.34
N LYS A 58 -3.27 -10.82 -5.84
CA LYS A 58 -3.60 -11.40 -7.15
C LYS A 58 -2.84 -10.75 -8.30
N ILE A 59 -2.59 -9.43 -8.23
CA ILE A 59 -1.80 -8.74 -9.24
C ILE A 59 -0.34 -9.19 -9.17
N LEU A 60 0.24 -9.30 -7.97
CA LEU A 60 1.61 -9.78 -7.78
C LEU A 60 1.78 -11.23 -8.27
N GLU A 61 0.84 -12.11 -7.98
CA GLU A 61 0.83 -13.51 -8.43
C GLU A 61 0.77 -13.63 -9.98
N ASN A 62 0.16 -12.66 -10.67
CA ASN A 62 0.13 -12.62 -12.13
C ASN A 62 1.40 -12.01 -12.75
N LEU A 63 2.25 -11.36 -11.94
CA LEU A 63 3.48 -10.71 -12.37
C LEU A 63 4.74 -11.54 -12.04
N SER A 64 4.61 -12.56 -11.19
CA SER A 64 5.64 -13.55 -10.85
C SER A 64 5.65 -14.73 -11.81
#